data_AF-A0A2M8J6X8-F1
#
_entry.id   AF-A0A2M8J6X8-F1
#
_cell.length_a   1.000
_cell.length_b   1.000
_cell.length_c   1.000
_cell.angle_alpha   90.00
_cell.angle_beta   90.00
_cell.angle_gamma   90.00
#
_symmetry.space_group_name_H-M   'P 1'
#
loop_
_entity.id
_entity.type
_entity.pdbx_description
1 polymer ?
#
loop_
_entity_poly.entity_id
_entity_poly.type
_entity_poly.pdbx_seq_one_letter_code
_entity_poly.pdbx_strand_id
1 'polypeptide(L)'
;MDHATEAAWTALMTKSRVLLEAVETSLKSAGYPPLAWYDALLELEKAGPDGLRPFELKDRILLPQYGTSRLLNRMVKAGLVDRQDCLEDGRGQNISISEKGKSVRRAMWPIYERVLSERIGAKLKPKDAAQLATLLSRL
;
A
#
# COMPACT_ATOMS: atom_id res chain seq x y z
N MET A 1 26.61 14.40 11.71
CA MET A 1 25.60 13.40 12.11
C MET A 1 26.34 12.33 12.88
N ASP A 2 25.82 11.79 13.97
CA ASP A 2 26.54 10.72 14.66
C ASP A 2 26.42 9.39 13.88
N HIS A 3 27.39 8.50 14.06
CA HIS A 3 27.46 7.24 13.34
C HIS A 3 26.27 6.31 13.62
N ALA A 4 25.62 6.42 14.79
CA ALA A 4 24.45 5.60 15.12
C ALA A 4 23.21 6.08 14.35
N THR A 5 23.04 7.40 14.21
CA THR A 5 21.99 8.00 13.38
C THR A 5 22.16 7.61 11.91
N GLU A 6 23.37 7.66 11.37
CA GLU A 6 23.67 7.22 10.00
C GLU A 6 23.38 5.72 9.80
N ALA A 7 23.84 4.87 10.73
CA ALA A 7 23.59 3.44 10.69
C ALA A 7 22.09 3.10 10.74
N ALA A 8 21.32 3.77 11.59
CA ALA A 8 19.86 3.60 11.69
C ALA A 8 19.16 3.98 10.38
N TRP A 9 19.52 5.13 9.80
CA TRP A 9 19.00 5.57 8.51
C TRP A 9 19.31 4.58 7.38
N THR A 10 20.58 4.17 7.24
CA THR A 10 20.99 3.21 6.21
C THR A 10 20.29 1.87 6.37
N ALA A 11 20.14 1.36 7.61
CA ALA A 11 19.43 0.13 7.87
C ALA A 11 17.94 0.24 7.49
N LEU A 12 17.27 1.33 7.88
CA LEU A 12 15.86 1.56 7.59
C LEU A 12 15.60 1.59 6.07
N MET A 13 16.35 2.43 5.34
CA MET A 13 16.17 2.59 3.89
C MET A 13 16.53 1.32 3.10
N THR A 14 17.58 0.61 3.52
CA THR A 14 17.98 -0.63 2.85
C THR A 14 16.96 -1.74 3.08
N LYS A 15 16.46 -1.89 4.32
CA LYS A 15 15.48 -2.94 4.64
C LYS A 15 14.11 -2.63 4.05
N SER A 16 13.65 -1.39 4.06
CA SER A 16 12.37 -1.01 3.44
C SER A 16 12.36 -1.36 1.95
N ARG A 17 13.41 -0.95 1.21
CA ARG A 17 13.55 -1.26 -0.22
C ARG A 17 13.51 -2.77 -0.50
N VAL A 18 14.35 -3.54 0.20
CA VAL A 18 14.44 -5.00 -0.01
C VAL A 18 13.13 -5.71 0.29
N LEU A 19 12.41 -5.28 1.34
CA LEU A 19 11.12 -5.87 1.69
C LEU A 19 10.05 -5.56 0.64
N LEU A 20 9.94 -4.31 0.19
CA LEU A 20 8.99 -3.92 -0.84
C LEU A 20 9.27 -4.62 -2.18
N GLU A 21 10.54 -4.71 -2.59
CA GLU A 21 10.95 -5.45 -3.79
C GLU A 21 10.58 -6.94 -3.71
N ALA A 22 10.71 -7.56 -2.52
CA ALA A 22 10.35 -8.95 -2.31
C ALA A 22 8.83 -9.19 -2.41
N VAL A 23 8.02 -8.27 -1.87
CA VAL A 23 6.55 -8.33 -2.01
C VAL A 23 6.16 -8.14 -3.47
N GLU A 24 6.69 -7.11 -4.15
CA GLU A 24 6.45 -6.85 -5.58
C GLU A 24 6.79 -8.08 -6.44
N THR A 25 7.95 -8.69 -6.21
CA THR A 25 8.40 -9.89 -6.93
C THR A 25 7.46 -11.08 -6.68
N SER A 26 7.00 -11.25 -5.45
CA SER A 26 6.10 -12.36 -5.08
C SER A 26 4.71 -12.20 -5.70
N LEU A 27 4.16 -10.98 -5.68
CA LEU A 27 2.88 -10.65 -6.34
C LEU A 27 2.97 -10.88 -7.85
N LYS A 28 4.03 -10.37 -8.48
CA LYS A 28 4.27 -10.55 -9.92
C LYS A 28 4.37 -12.03 -10.29
N SER A 29 5.12 -12.82 -9.52
CA SER A 29 5.30 -14.26 -9.77
C SER A 29 4.00 -15.05 -9.64
N ALA A 30 3.08 -14.57 -8.80
CA ALA A 30 1.74 -15.13 -8.64
C ALA A 30 0.70 -14.55 -9.62
N GLY A 31 1.11 -13.70 -10.57
CA GLY A 31 0.23 -13.13 -11.60
C GLY A 31 -0.66 -11.99 -11.12
N TYR A 32 -0.37 -11.38 -9.96
CA TYR A 32 -1.15 -10.27 -9.42
C TYR A 32 -0.65 -8.90 -9.87
N PRO A 33 -1.49 -7.85 -9.76
CA PRO A 33 -1.08 -6.48 -10.04
C PRO A 33 0.08 -5.99 -9.15
N PRO A 34 0.73 -4.87 -9.51
CA PRO A 34 1.80 -4.28 -8.71
C PRO A 34 1.39 -3.95 -7.28
N LEU A 35 2.34 -3.93 -6.35
CA LEU A 35 2.11 -3.63 -4.93
C LEU A 35 1.40 -2.29 -4.70
N ALA A 36 1.69 -1.29 -5.54
CA ALA A 36 1.02 0.00 -5.51
C ALA A 36 -0.52 -0.10 -5.64
N TRP A 37 -1.01 -1.13 -6.34
CA TRP A 37 -2.45 -1.35 -6.51
C TRP A 37 -3.05 -1.94 -5.23
N TYR A 38 -2.33 -2.81 -4.53
CA TYR A 38 -2.79 -3.36 -3.25
C TYR A 38 -3.08 -2.24 -2.24
N ASP A 39 -2.14 -1.31 -2.10
CA ASP A 39 -2.22 -0.22 -1.16
C ASP A 39 -3.39 0.74 -1.49
N ALA A 40 -3.53 1.11 -2.76
CA ALA A 40 -4.68 1.90 -3.21
C ALA A 40 -6.03 1.19 -3.01
N LEU A 41 -6.12 -0.10 -3.32
CA LEU A 41 -7.34 -0.88 -3.10
C LEU A 41 -7.66 -1.01 -1.60
N LEU A 42 -6.64 -1.18 -0.74
CA LEU A 42 -6.84 -1.26 0.69
C LEU A 42 -7.45 0.03 1.25
N GLU A 43 -6.93 1.20 0.88
CA GLU A 43 -7.46 2.49 1.36
C GLU A 43 -8.85 2.79 0.79
N LEU A 44 -9.13 2.42 -0.46
CA LEU A 44 -10.46 2.53 -1.05
C LEU A 44 -11.48 1.57 -0.39
N GLU A 45 -11.06 0.36 -0.02
CA GLU A 45 -11.91 -0.59 0.73
C GLU A 45 -12.23 -0.07 2.13
N LYS A 46 -11.27 0.54 2.83
CA LYS A 46 -11.48 1.20 4.13
C LYS A 46 -12.40 2.42 4.04
N ALA A 47 -12.33 3.17 2.95
CA ALA A 47 -13.18 4.34 2.73
C ALA A 47 -14.66 3.99 2.50
N GLY A 48 -14.95 2.74 2.10
CA GLY A 48 -16.32 2.29 1.89
C GLY A 48 -16.90 2.71 0.54
N PRO A 49 -18.24 2.67 0.38
CA PRO A 49 -18.90 2.85 -0.91
C PRO A 49 -18.73 4.24 -1.52
N ASP A 50 -18.61 5.27 -0.69
CA ASP A 50 -18.46 6.67 -1.13
C ASP A 50 -17.08 6.96 -1.75
N GLY A 51 -16.11 6.06 -1.50
CA GLY A 51 -14.79 6.15 -2.08
C GLY A 51 -13.94 7.30 -1.52
N LEU A 52 -12.93 7.70 -2.28
CA LEU A 52 -12.02 8.81 -1.96
C LEU A 52 -11.81 9.69 -3.18
N ARG A 53 -11.62 10.99 -2.96
CA ARG A 53 -11.06 11.87 -4.00
C ARG A 53 -9.61 11.47 -4.25
N PRO A 54 -9.10 11.65 -5.49
CA PRO A 54 -7.73 11.25 -5.83
C PRO A 54 -6.62 11.86 -4.94
N PHE A 55 -6.81 13.09 -4.44
CA PHE A 55 -5.85 13.71 -3.52
C PHE A 55 -5.91 13.08 -2.12
N GLU A 56 -7.11 12.78 -1.62
CA GLU A 56 -7.29 12.09 -0.33
C GLU A 56 -6.68 10.69 -0.38
N LEU A 57 -6.88 9.96 -1.49
CA LEU A 57 -6.23 8.67 -1.68
C LEU A 57 -4.70 8.80 -1.66
N LYS A 58 -4.15 9.81 -2.34
CA LYS A 58 -2.70 10.06 -2.35
C LYS A 58 -2.14 10.30 -0.95
N ASP A 59 -2.90 10.96 -0.07
CA ASP A 59 -2.46 11.26 1.30
C ASP A 59 -2.61 10.06 2.25
N ARG A 60 -3.45 9.06 1.89
CA ARG A 60 -3.71 7.86 2.72
C ARG A 60 -2.86 6.64 2.34
N ILE A 61 -2.44 6.50 1.08
CA ILE A 61 -1.63 5.35 0.66
C ILE A 61 -0.32 5.29 1.47
N LEU A 62 -0.01 4.10 1.99
CA LEU A 62 1.19 3.85 2.78
C LEU A 62 2.47 3.99 1.95
N LEU A 63 2.41 3.63 0.68
CA LEU A 63 3.54 3.59 -0.25
C LEU A 63 3.39 4.75 -1.24
N PRO A 64 4.14 5.86 -1.05
CA PRO A 64 4.04 7.02 -1.92
C PRO A 64 4.24 6.64 -3.39
N GLN A 65 3.37 7.14 -4.26
CA GLN A 65 3.44 6.91 -5.70
C GLN A 65 3.52 8.21 -6.47
N TYR A 66 4.44 8.27 -7.44
CA TYR A 66 4.42 9.32 -8.45
C TYR A 66 3.30 9.03 -9.45
N GLY A 67 2.42 10.01 -9.66
CA GLY A 67 1.37 9.93 -10.68
C GLY A 67 0.15 9.09 -10.29
N THR A 68 -0.44 9.35 -9.11
CA THR A 68 -1.71 8.75 -8.64
C THR A 68 -2.80 8.75 -9.71
N SER A 69 -2.92 9.82 -10.51
CA SER A 69 -3.88 9.86 -11.64
C SER A 69 -3.63 8.77 -12.69
N ARG A 70 -2.37 8.51 -13.07
CA ARG A 70 -2.02 7.44 -14.01
C ARG A 70 -2.26 6.06 -13.42
N LEU A 71 -1.99 5.88 -12.11
CA LEU A 71 -2.31 4.66 -11.38
C LEU A 71 -3.81 4.37 -11.45
N LEU A 72 -4.63 5.35 -11.05
CA LEU A 72 -6.09 5.26 -11.05
C LEU A 72 -6.64 4.94 -12.43
N ASN A 73 -6.16 5.60 -13.49
CA ASN A 73 -6.60 5.32 -14.86
C ASN A 73 -6.36 3.86 -15.26
N ARG A 74 -5.23 3.26 -14.87
CA ARG A 74 -4.96 1.84 -15.14
C ARG A 74 -5.87 0.92 -14.33
N MET A 75 -6.16 1.28 -13.07
CA MET A 75 -7.05 0.50 -12.21
C MET A 75 -8.50 0.54 -12.72
N VAL A 76 -8.97 1.70 -13.20
CA VAL A 76 -10.27 1.84 -13.87
C VAL A 76 -10.31 0.98 -15.13
N LYS A 77 -9.27 1.06 -15.98
CA LYS A 77 -9.19 0.22 -17.20
C LYS A 77 -9.17 -1.28 -16.88
N ALA A 78 -8.59 -1.67 -15.73
CA ALA A 78 -8.60 -3.05 -15.25
C ALA A 78 -9.92 -3.46 -14.58
N GLY A 79 -10.87 -2.53 -14.41
CA GLY A 79 -12.16 -2.74 -13.75
C GLY A 79 -12.02 -3.04 -12.26
N LEU A 80 -10.98 -2.51 -11.60
CA LEU A 80 -10.78 -2.71 -10.15
C LEU A 80 -11.36 -1.58 -9.32
N VAL A 81 -11.49 -0.39 -9.89
CA VAL A 81 -12.06 0.79 -9.25
C VAL A 81 -12.94 1.52 -10.26
N ASP A 82 -13.90 2.26 -9.75
CA ASP A 82 -14.86 3.03 -10.53
C ASP A 82 -14.71 4.53 -10.24
N ARG A 83 -15.04 5.37 -11.22
CA ARG A 83 -15.15 6.81 -11.05
C ARG A 83 -16.62 7.14 -10.83
N GLN A 84 -16.92 7.81 -9.73
CA GLN A 84 -18.26 8.28 -9.39
C GLN A 84 -18.28 9.80 -9.37
N ASP A 85 -19.36 10.40 -9.84
CA ASP A 85 -19.55 11.84 -9.75
C ASP A 85 -19.82 12.23 -8.29
N CYS A 86 -19.17 13.31 -7.83
CA CYS A 86 -19.39 13.81 -6.48
C CYS A 86 -20.77 14.49 -6.40
N LEU A 87 -21.67 13.94 -5.59
CA LEU A 87 -23.03 14.44 -5.41
C LEU A 87 -23.08 15.80 -4.67
N GLU A 88 -22.02 16.16 -3.93
CA GLU A 88 -22.03 17.34 -3.04
C GLU A 88 -21.60 18.64 -3.72
N ASP A 89 -20.70 18.62 -4.71
CA ASP A 89 -20.16 19.85 -5.31
C ASP A 89 -20.14 19.88 -6.84
N GLY A 90 -20.46 18.76 -7.52
CA GLY A 90 -20.39 18.64 -8.98
C GLY A 90 -19.00 18.93 -9.58
N ARG A 91 -17.97 19.09 -8.75
CA ARG A 91 -16.60 19.47 -9.12
C ARG A 91 -15.62 18.50 -8.47
N GLY A 92 -15.74 17.24 -8.85
CA GLY A 92 -14.81 16.20 -8.44
C GLY A 92 -15.32 14.83 -8.82
N GLN A 93 -14.39 13.90 -9.02
CA GLN A 93 -14.72 12.48 -9.13
C GLN A 93 -14.18 11.76 -7.90
N ASN A 94 -15.05 11.02 -7.24
CA ASN A 94 -14.64 10.05 -6.23
C ASN A 94 -14.21 8.76 -6.94
N ILE A 95 -13.24 8.08 -6.36
CA ILE A 95 -12.83 6.75 -6.77
C ILE A 95 -13.38 5.78 -5.73
N SER A 96 -14.12 4.77 -6.15
CA SER A 96 -14.59 3.70 -5.29
C SER A 96 -14.03 2.35 -5.73
N ILE A 97 -13.88 1.41 -4.78
CA ILE A 97 -13.42 0.06 -5.09
C ILE A 97 -14.58 -0.80 -5.62
N SER A 98 -14.36 -1.50 -6.73
CA SER A 98 -15.32 -2.47 -7.27
C SER A 98 -15.27 -3.80 -6.51
N GLU A 99 -16.26 -4.66 -6.70
CA GLU A 99 -16.23 -6.04 -6.16
C GLU A 99 -15.06 -6.87 -6.70
N LYS A 100 -14.67 -6.64 -7.96
CA LYS A 100 -13.45 -7.23 -8.54
C LYS A 100 -12.20 -6.72 -7.83
N GLY A 101 -12.14 -5.42 -7.54
CA GLY A 101 -11.08 -4.79 -6.76
C GLY A 101 -10.92 -5.40 -5.38
N LYS A 102 -12.02 -5.55 -4.63
CA LYS A 102 -12.03 -6.19 -3.29
C LYS A 102 -11.52 -7.63 -3.37
N SER A 103 -11.97 -8.37 -4.38
CA SER A 103 -11.55 -9.76 -4.59
C SER A 103 -10.06 -9.87 -4.89
N VAL A 104 -9.53 -9.01 -5.77
CA VAL A 104 -8.09 -8.93 -6.06
C VAL A 104 -7.29 -8.56 -4.81
N ARG A 105 -7.70 -7.54 -4.06
CA ARG A 105 -7.00 -7.13 -2.83
C ARG A 105 -6.95 -8.27 -1.81
N ARG A 106 -8.08 -8.95 -1.57
CA ARG A 106 -8.13 -10.13 -0.69
C ARG A 106 -7.20 -11.25 -1.14
N ALA A 107 -7.14 -11.51 -2.44
CA ALA A 107 -6.28 -12.57 -3.00
C ALA A 107 -4.78 -12.23 -2.96
N MET A 108 -4.43 -10.94 -2.99
CA MET A 108 -3.05 -10.47 -2.83
C MET A 108 -2.55 -10.57 -1.39
N TRP A 109 -3.43 -10.46 -0.39
CA TRP A 109 -3.04 -10.39 1.02
C TRP A 109 -2.22 -11.61 1.50
N PRO A 110 -2.62 -12.87 1.27
CA PRO A 110 -1.83 -14.03 1.71
C PRO A 110 -0.41 -14.05 1.14
N ILE A 111 -0.19 -13.51 -0.07
CA ILE A 111 1.14 -13.41 -0.68
C ILE A 111 1.97 -12.34 0.01
N TYR A 112 1.37 -11.17 0.25
CA TYR A 112 2.01 -10.09 1.02
C TYR A 112 2.36 -10.60 2.42
N GLU A 113 1.38 -11.10 3.16
CA GLU A 113 1.51 -11.60 4.53
C GLU A 113 2.62 -12.63 4.65
N ARG A 114 2.70 -13.58 3.71
CA ARG A 114 3.76 -14.59 3.70
C ARG A 114 5.15 -13.96 3.66
N VAL A 115 5.37 -12.95 2.81
CA VAL A 115 6.65 -12.24 2.74
C VAL A 115 6.96 -11.52 4.05
N LEU A 116 5.98 -10.89 4.68
CA LEU A 116 6.17 -10.24 6.00
C LEU A 116 6.49 -11.27 7.09
N SER A 117 5.79 -12.39 7.11
CA SER A 117 6.00 -13.48 8.06
C SER A 117 7.40 -14.06 7.91
N GLU A 118 7.83 -14.39 6.70
CA GLU A 118 9.16 -14.98 6.43
C GLU A 118 10.31 -13.99 6.71
N ARG A 119 10.14 -12.70 6.39
CA ARG A 119 11.24 -11.73 6.44
C ARG A 119 11.30 -10.89 7.71
N ILE A 120 10.17 -10.70 8.39
CA ILE A 120 10.08 -9.95 9.65
C ILE A 120 9.68 -10.90 10.79
N GLY A 121 8.54 -11.57 10.67
CA GLY A 121 7.97 -12.39 11.75
C GLY A 121 8.89 -13.54 12.22
N ALA A 122 9.60 -14.18 11.29
CA ALA A 122 10.55 -15.24 11.59
C ALA A 122 11.92 -14.72 12.10
N LYS A 123 12.17 -13.40 12.03
CA LYS A 123 13.46 -12.79 12.38
C LYS A 123 13.40 -11.93 13.64
N LEU A 124 12.25 -11.35 13.94
CA LEU A 124 12.04 -10.51 15.12
C LEU A 124 11.09 -11.20 16.09
N LYS A 125 11.46 -11.25 17.37
CA LYS A 125 10.51 -11.65 18.41
C LYS A 125 9.40 -10.60 18.50
N PRO A 126 8.18 -10.96 18.97
CA PRO A 126 7.08 -10.00 19.09
C PRO A 126 7.44 -8.71 19.86
N LYS A 127 8.27 -8.85 20.91
CA LYS A 127 8.79 -7.71 21.69
C LYS A 127 9.67 -6.78 20.84
N ASP A 128 10.56 -7.32 20.03
CA ASP A 128 11.49 -6.54 19.20
C ASP A 128 10.73 -5.82 18.08
N ALA A 129 9.74 -6.48 17.48
CA ALA A 129 8.86 -5.88 16.48
C ALA A 129 8.04 -4.72 17.06
N ALA A 130 7.46 -4.89 18.25
CA ALA A 130 6.74 -3.83 18.96
C ALA A 130 7.65 -2.64 19.34
N GLN A 131 8.87 -2.94 19.78
CA GLN A 131 9.87 -1.91 20.07
C GLN A 131 10.26 -1.14 18.81
N LEU A 132 10.51 -1.83 17.69
CA LEU A 132 10.81 -1.19 16.41
C LEU A 132 9.67 -0.27 15.96
N ALA A 133 8.42 -0.72 16.04
CA ALA A 133 7.26 0.10 15.71
C ALA A 133 7.18 1.37 16.57
N THR A 134 7.47 1.25 17.87
CA THR A 134 7.50 2.40 18.81
C THR A 134 8.63 3.37 18.52
N LEU A 135 9.80 2.87 18.09
CA LEU A 135 10.92 3.74 17.71
C LEU A 135 10.61 4.50 16.42
N LEU A 136 10.03 3.82 15.43
CA LEU A 136 9.66 4.42 14.14
C LEU A 136 8.52 5.44 14.28
N SER A 137 7.58 5.25 15.22
CA SER A 137 6.48 6.19 15.43
C SER A 137 6.88 7.52 16.09
N ARG A 138 8.14 7.66 16.53
CA ARG A 138 8.69 8.89 17.14
C ARG A 138 9.44 9.76 16.13
N LEU A 139 9.70 9.22 14.94
CA LEU A 139 10.31 9.91 13.80
C LEU A 139 9.23 10.66 13.02
#